data_AF-B4H693-F1
#
_entry.id   AF-B4H693-F1
#
_cell.length_a   1.000
_cell.length_b   1.000
_cell.length_c   1.000
_cell.angle_alpha   90.00
_cell.angle_beta   90.00
_cell.angle_gamma   90.00
#
_symmetry.space_group_name_H-M   'P 1'
#
loop_
_entity.id
_entity.type
_entity.pdbx_description
1 polymer ?
#
loop_
_entity_poly.entity_id
_entity_poly.type
_entity_poly.pdbx_seq_one_letter_code
_entity_poly.pdbx_strand_id
1 'polypeptide(L)'
;MFYDPHDLNHPNSIAYIGPSVSPYYDLNPGYRMYYVDGDHDSTTRLVIDHESWIMNLKEANLYGYPIWYKLYTARAAYNMKALRPSDWNNLLNELTNNQELFELYYKYYWKNSPARPTCDAECKKRLICDCKSGRSHDRKHFCADVESKIDEESSKSWKSWFYRGLTNSAEDRTEIPASGEQTTTEFWAPIDLVVVNIGG
;
A
#
# COMPACT_ATOMS: atom_id res chain seq x y z
N MET A 1 8.56 -8.15 5.53
CA MET A 1 8.94 -9.31 4.70
C MET A 1 10.10 -10.00 5.35
N PHE A 2 10.12 -11.32 5.35
CA PHE A 2 11.25 -12.13 5.79
C PHE A 2 11.84 -12.87 4.60
N TYR A 3 13.17 -12.98 4.60
CA TYR A 3 13.95 -13.60 3.55
C TYR A 3 14.82 -14.71 4.15
N ASP A 4 15.27 -15.63 3.29
CA ASP A 4 16.20 -16.68 3.70
C ASP A 4 17.52 -16.06 4.22
N PRO A 5 18.03 -16.48 5.40
CA PRO A 5 19.31 -15.98 5.92
C PRO A 5 20.52 -16.24 5.01
N HIS A 6 20.47 -17.28 4.18
CA HIS A 6 21.53 -17.66 3.23
C HIS A 6 21.32 -17.07 1.83
N ASP A 7 20.08 -16.73 1.48
CA ASP A 7 19.72 -16.01 0.25
C ASP A 7 18.72 -14.89 0.54
N LEU A 8 19.26 -13.69 0.77
CA LEU A 8 18.46 -12.49 1.10
C LEU A 8 17.53 -12.04 -0.03
N ASN A 9 17.60 -12.65 -1.22
CA ASN A 9 16.69 -12.40 -2.33
C ASN A 9 15.48 -13.34 -2.35
N HIS A 10 15.49 -14.40 -1.54
CA HIS A 10 14.41 -15.39 -1.49
C HIS A 10 13.41 -15.06 -0.37
N PRO A 11 12.22 -14.50 -0.66
CA PRO A 11 11.22 -14.22 0.36
C PRO A 11 10.57 -15.53 0.82
N ASN A 12 10.66 -15.84 2.11
CA ASN A 12 10.16 -17.10 2.67
C ASN A 12 8.93 -16.92 3.58
N SER A 13 8.69 -15.73 4.10
CA SER A 13 7.61 -15.48 5.07
C SER A 13 7.15 -14.02 5.09
N ILE A 14 5.92 -13.80 5.54
CA ILE A 14 5.27 -12.49 5.66
C ILE A 14 4.68 -12.38 7.05
N ALA A 15 4.81 -11.21 7.67
CA ALA A 15 4.00 -10.82 8.81
C ALA A 15 3.02 -9.73 8.37
N TYR A 16 1.77 -9.89 8.75
CA TYR A 16 0.75 -8.87 8.52
C TYR A 16 0.62 -7.96 9.73
N ILE A 17 0.77 -6.66 9.50
CA ILE A 17 0.54 -5.63 10.52
C ILE A 17 -0.86 -5.08 10.32
N GLY A 18 -1.76 -5.41 11.24
CA GLY A 18 -3.14 -4.93 11.24
C GLY A 18 -3.25 -3.42 11.49
N PRO A 19 -4.33 -2.76 11.01
CA PRO A 19 -4.61 -1.39 11.38
C PRO A 19 -5.04 -1.29 12.86
N SER A 20 -4.92 -0.09 13.43
CA SER A 20 -5.47 0.23 14.74
C SER A 20 -6.95 0.64 14.66
N VAL A 21 -7.72 0.26 15.68
CA VAL A 21 -9.06 0.84 15.91
C VAL A 21 -8.94 2.28 16.41
N SER A 22 -7.88 2.58 17.16
CA SER A 22 -7.62 3.95 17.65
C SER A 22 -7.45 4.94 16.49
N PRO A 23 -8.03 6.14 16.57
CA PRO A 23 -7.74 7.22 15.63
C PRO A 23 -6.37 7.88 15.90
N TYR A 24 -5.63 7.45 16.94
CA TYR A 24 -4.36 8.06 17.32
C TYR A 24 -3.24 7.73 16.30
N TYR A 25 -2.56 8.69 15.69
CA TYR A 25 -2.94 10.10 15.55
C TYR A 25 -3.39 10.39 14.12
N ASP A 26 -4.46 11.18 13.99
CA ASP A 26 -5.03 11.65 12.73
C ASP A 26 -5.36 10.53 11.73
N LEU A 27 -5.98 9.45 12.21
CA LEU A 27 -6.42 8.33 11.38
C LEU A 27 -7.91 8.05 11.55
N ASN A 28 -8.52 7.49 10.51
CA ASN A 28 -9.82 6.84 10.66
C ASN A 28 -9.66 5.55 11.50
N PRO A 29 -10.58 5.21 12.41
CA PRO A 29 -10.64 3.88 13.01
C PRO A 29 -10.73 2.78 11.95
N GLY A 30 -10.03 1.67 12.16
CA GLY A 30 -9.97 0.56 11.21
C GLY A 30 -9.85 -0.80 11.88
N TYR A 31 -10.34 -1.84 11.20
CA TYR A 31 -10.08 -3.25 11.54
C TYR A 31 -9.80 -4.05 10.26
N ARG A 32 -9.25 -5.26 10.42
CA ARG A 32 -8.94 -6.16 9.30
C ARG A 32 -9.51 -7.55 9.52
N MET A 33 -9.98 -8.12 8.41
CA MET A 33 -10.52 -9.48 8.34
C MET A 33 -9.62 -10.26 7.38
N TYR A 34 -9.14 -11.42 7.82
CA TYR A 34 -8.33 -12.34 7.03
C TYR A 34 -9.18 -13.51 6.57
N TYR A 35 -9.02 -13.87 5.31
CA TYR A 35 -9.49 -15.11 4.74
C TYR A 35 -8.32 -16.06 4.73
N VAL A 36 -8.50 -17.23 5.35
CA VAL A 36 -7.46 -18.25 5.49
C VAL A 36 -7.95 -19.52 4.80
N ASP A 37 -7.03 -20.25 4.22
CA ASP A 37 -7.32 -21.55 3.64
C ASP A 37 -7.90 -22.52 4.68
N GLY A 38 -9.13 -22.99 4.40
CA GLY A 38 -10.03 -23.61 5.38
C GLY A 38 -9.68 -25.06 5.71
N ASP A 39 -10.60 -25.75 6.40
CA ASP A 39 -10.44 -27.14 6.79
C ASP A 39 -10.71 -28.08 5.59
N HIS A 40 -9.66 -28.67 5.02
CA HIS A 40 -9.73 -29.76 4.04
C HIS A 40 -8.42 -30.57 3.98
N ASP A 41 -8.44 -31.74 3.32
CA ASP A 41 -7.34 -32.72 3.30
C ASP A 41 -5.99 -32.17 2.81
N SER A 42 -6.00 -31.09 2.02
CA SER A 42 -4.81 -30.46 1.44
C SER A 42 -4.67 -28.98 1.84
N THR A 43 -5.16 -28.62 3.02
CA THR A 43 -5.16 -27.24 3.51
C THR A 43 -3.75 -26.69 3.70
N THR A 44 -3.52 -25.49 3.19
CA THR A 44 -2.25 -24.77 3.34
C THR A 44 -2.20 -23.94 4.61
N ARG A 45 -3.36 -23.63 5.21
CA ARG A 45 -3.51 -22.67 6.32
C ARG A 45 -2.92 -21.28 6.06
N LEU A 46 -2.70 -20.95 4.80
CA LEU A 46 -2.17 -19.65 4.39
C LEU A 46 -3.31 -18.64 4.27
N VAL A 47 -2.97 -17.36 4.45
CA VAL A 47 -3.88 -16.27 4.16
C VAL A 47 -4.12 -16.21 2.65
N ILE A 48 -5.37 -16.38 2.23
CA ILE A 48 -5.77 -16.33 0.82
C ILE A 48 -6.14 -14.91 0.37
N ASP A 49 -6.73 -14.11 1.26
CA ASP A 49 -6.97 -12.68 1.06
C ASP A 49 -7.13 -11.97 2.41
N HIS A 50 -7.15 -10.63 2.41
CA HIS A 50 -7.63 -9.86 3.55
C HIS A 50 -8.36 -8.61 3.10
N GLU A 51 -9.33 -8.18 3.91
CA GLU A 51 -10.04 -6.93 3.72
C GLU A 51 -9.89 -6.00 4.92
N SER A 52 -9.77 -4.71 4.64
CA SER A 52 -9.68 -3.68 5.66
C SER A 52 -10.94 -2.84 5.64
N TRP A 53 -11.52 -2.63 6.81
CA TRP A 53 -12.70 -1.80 7.02
C TRP A 53 -12.31 -0.58 7.82
N ILE A 54 -12.91 0.56 7.49
CA ILE A 54 -12.68 1.81 8.20
C ILE A 54 -13.98 2.53 8.49
N MET A 55 -13.93 3.43 9.46
CA MET A 55 -15.00 4.36 9.77
C MET A 55 -14.51 5.79 9.49
N ASN A 56 -15.19 6.51 8.59
CA ASN A 56 -14.86 7.91 8.35
C ASN A 56 -15.22 8.75 9.59
N LEU A 57 -14.20 9.21 10.32
CA LEU A 57 -14.40 9.88 11.59
C LEU A 57 -15.13 11.23 11.42
N LYS A 58 -14.92 11.92 10.30
CA LYS A 58 -15.61 13.19 9.99
C LYS A 58 -17.10 12.98 9.81
N GLU A 59 -17.49 11.96 9.04
CA GLU A 59 -18.90 11.62 8.81
C GLU A 59 -19.57 11.10 10.08
N ALA A 60 -18.88 10.23 10.83
CA ALA A 60 -19.41 9.72 12.09
C ALA A 60 -19.69 10.84 13.10
N ASN A 61 -18.80 11.84 13.19
CA ASN A 61 -19.00 13.01 14.05
C ASN A 61 -20.12 13.94 13.55
N LEU A 62 -20.34 14.02 12.23
CA LEU A 62 -21.41 14.82 11.64
C LEU A 62 -22.79 14.20 11.87
N TYR A 63 -22.91 12.89 11.67
CA TYR A 63 -24.19 12.18 11.78
C TYR A 63 -24.50 11.69 13.20
N GLY A 64 -23.50 11.61 14.08
CA GLY A 64 -23.65 11.15 15.46
C GLY A 64 -23.67 9.63 15.63
N TYR A 65 -23.30 8.85 14.62
CA TYR A 65 -23.19 7.39 14.69
C TYR A 65 -22.10 6.85 13.76
N PRO A 66 -21.45 5.72 14.10
CA PRO A 66 -20.37 5.16 13.30
C PRO A 66 -20.91 4.45 12.04
N ILE A 67 -20.34 4.78 10.88
CA ILE A 67 -20.59 4.06 9.61
C ILE A 67 -19.30 3.39 9.18
N TRP A 68 -19.30 2.05 9.19
CA TRP A 68 -18.17 1.25 8.73
C TRP A 68 -18.35 0.88 7.27
N TYR A 69 -17.29 1.03 6.47
CA TYR A 69 -17.28 0.62 5.07
C TYR A 69 -15.97 -0.08 4.73
N LYS A 70 -16.05 -0.96 3.74
CA LYS A 70 -14.90 -1.68 3.23
C LYS A 70 -14.00 -0.71 2.46
N LEU A 71 -12.75 -0.58 2.90
CA LEU A 71 -11.76 0.26 2.24
C LEU A 71 -11.15 -0.44 1.03
N TYR A 72 -10.71 -1.69 1.20
CA TYR A 72 -10.12 -2.50 0.14
C TYR A 72 -10.02 -3.97 0.53
N THR A 73 -9.94 -4.84 -0.49
CA THR A 73 -9.42 -6.22 -0.41
C THR A 73 -8.02 -6.24 -1.03
N ALA A 74 -7.03 -6.91 -0.43
CA ALA A 74 -5.65 -6.87 -0.90
C ALA A 74 -5.50 -7.32 -2.35
N ARG A 75 -6.14 -8.43 -2.72
CA ARG A 75 -6.05 -8.97 -4.08
C ARG A 75 -6.61 -8.03 -5.12
N ALA A 76 -7.79 -7.46 -4.90
CA ALA A 76 -8.39 -6.54 -5.87
C ALA A 76 -7.63 -5.20 -5.96
N ALA A 77 -7.19 -4.65 -4.82
CA ALA A 77 -6.49 -3.37 -4.78
C ALA A 77 -5.15 -3.39 -5.53
N TYR A 78 -4.42 -4.49 -5.39
CA TYR A 78 -3.06 -4.62 -5.93
C TYR A 78 -2.97 -5.60 -7.09
N ASN A 79 -4.12 -6.00 -7.66
CA ASN A 79 -4.21 -6.98 -8.75
C ASN A 79 -3.42 -8.28 -8.49
N MET A 80 -3.44 -8.77 -7.25
CA MET A 80 -2.67 -9.94 -6.82
C MET A 80 -3.48 -11.23 -6.98
N LYS A 81 -2.88 -12.23 -7.63
CA LYS A 81 -3.51 -13.55 -7.79
C LYS A 81 -3.56 -14.34 -6.48
N ALA A 82 -2.54 -14.19 -5.64
CA ALA A 82 -2.41 -14.81 -4.32
C ALA A 82 -1.60 -13.90 -3.40
N LEU A 83 -1.54 -14.22 -2.11
CA LEU A 83 -0.84 -13.43 -1.09
C LEU A 83 0.41 -14.14 -0.54
N ARG A 84 1.14 -14.90 -1.37
CA ARG A 84 2.36 -15.63 -0.97
C ARG A 84 3.55 -14.67 -0.81
N PRO A 85 4.64 -15.07 -0.12
CA PRO A 85 5.81 -14.21 0.07
C PRO A 85 6.38 -13.61 -1.22
N SER A 86 6.41 -14.40 -2.30
CA SER A 86 6.80 -13.93 -3.63
C SER A 86 5.87 -12.85 -4.18
N ASP A 87 4.55 -12.98 -3.98
CA ASP A 87 3.57 -12.04 -4.50
C ASP A 87 3.72 -10.67 -3.79
N TRP A 88 3.92 -10.67 -2.47
CA TRP A 88 4.20 -9.43 -1.73
C TRP A 88 5.54 -8.79 -2.11
N ASN A 89 6.60 -9.59 -2.31
CA ASN A 89 7.88 -9.06 -2.76
C ASN A 89 7.77 -8.41 -4.15
N ASN A 90 7.00 -9.02 -5.06
CA ASN A 90 6.71 -8.45 -6.38
C ASN A 90 5.94 -7.13 -6.25
N LEU A 91 4.90 -7.07 -5.41
CA LEU A 91 4.19 -5.84 -5.14
C LEU A 91 5.13 -4.73 -4.64
N LEU A 92 6.05 -5.02 -3.71
CA LEU A 92 7.03 -4.02 -3.23
C LEU A 92 7.96 -3.52 -4.35
N ASN A 93 8.35 -4.41 -5.26
CA ASN A 93 9.12 -4.01 -6.44
C ASN A 93 8.29 -3.15 -7.40
N GLU A 94 7.01 -3.44 -7.59
CA GLU A 94 6.10 -2.62 -8.41
C GLU A 94 5.85 -1.25 -7.77
N LEU A 95 5.59 -1.19 -6.47
CA LEU A 95 5.45 0.05 -5.70
C LEU A 95 6.68 0.96 -5.81
N THR A 96 7.87 0.35 -5.91
CA THR A 96 9.12 1.11 -6.09
C THR A 96 9.11 1.86 -7.42
N ASN A 97 8.60 1.25 -8.50
CA ASN A 97 8.68 1.78 -9.86
C ASN A 97 7.39 2.44 -10.37
N ASN A 98 6.27 2.30 -9.65
CA ASN A 98 4.96 2.82 -10.04
C ASN A 98 4.42 3.76 -8.96
N GLN A 99 4.40 5.05 -9.29
CA GLN A 99 3.96 6.10 -8.37
C GLN A 99 2.47 6.03 -8.04
N GLU A 100 1.60 5.75 -9.02
CA GLU A 100 0.15 5.66 -8.80
C GLU A 100 -0.22 4.50 -7.88
N LEU A 101 0.42 3.34 -8.10
CA LEU A 101 0.25 2.17 -7.23
C LEU A 101 0.75 2.46 -5.81
N PHE A 102 1.85 3.20 -5.69
CA PHE A 102 2.36 3.64 -4.39
C PHE A 102 1.43 4.62 -3.68
N GLU A 103 0.83 5.57 -4.38
CA GLU A 103 -0.14 6.49 -3.80
C GLU A 103 -1.40 5.76 -3.32
N LEU A 104 -1.84 4.75 -4.07
CA LEU A 104 -2.92 3.87 -3.65
C LEU A 104 -2.56 3.11 -2.36
N TYR A 105 -1.36 2.52 -2.31
CA TYR A 105 -0.84 1.88 -1.09
C TYR A 105 -0.76 2.87 0.08
N TYR A 106 -0.25 4.08 -0.13
CA TYR A 106 -0.11 5.12 0.89
C TYR A 106 -1.46 5.55 1.47
N LYS A 107 -2.47 5.72 0.59
CA LYS A 107 -3.85 5.99 1.00
C LYS A 107 -4.39 4.89 1.93
N TYR A 108 -4.14 3.62 1.60
CA TYR A 108 -4.59 2.49 2.43
C TYR A 108 -3.78 2.33 3.72
N TYR A 109 -2.47 2.56 3.67
CA TYR A 109 -1.58 2.55 4.84
C TYR A 109 -2.08 3.51 5.93
N TRP A 110 -2.61 4.67 5.51
CA TRP A 110 -3.17 5.66 6.41
C TRP A 110 -4.70 5.61 6.57
N LYS A 111 -5.34 4.48 6.27
CA LYS A 111 -6.79 4.29 6.46
C LYS A 111 -7.62 5.40 5.81
N ASN A 112 -7.19 5.88 4.63
CA ASN A 112 -7.83 6.96 3.89
C ASN A 112 -8.02 8.24 4.72
N SER A 113 -7.07 8.56 5.60
CA SER A 113 -7.15 9.77 6.41
C SER A 113 -6.82 11.02 5.58
N PRO A 114 -7.69 12.05 5.57
CA PRO A 114 -7.44 13.31 4.86
C PRO A 114 -6.42 14.20 5.57
N ALA A 115 -6.05 13.88 6.82
CA ALA A 115 -5.14 14.68 7.63
C ALA A 115 -3.66 14.33 7.39
N ARG A 116 -3.37 13.28 6.61
CA ARG A 116 -1.99 12.87 6.33
C ARG A 116 -1.43 13.66 5.16
N PRO A 117 -0.19 14.16 5.26
CA PRO A 117 0.44 14.91 4.18
C PRO A 117 0.76 14.00 2.99
N THR A 118 1.08 14.62 1.85
CA THR A 118 1.63 13.91 0.69
C THR A 118 2.96 13.23 1.03
N CYS A 119 3.24 12.10 0.39
CA CYS A 119 4.46 11.32 0.61
C CYS A 119 5.49 11.66 -0.49
N ASP A 120 6.62 12.24 -0.11
CA ASP A 120 7.74 12.50 -1.00
C ASP A 120 8.61 11.25 -1.23
N ALA A 121 9.68 11.41 -2.01
CA ALA A 121 10.60 10.31 -2.33
C ALA A 121 11.22 9.67 -1.08
N GLU A 122 11.55 10.47 -0.06
CA GLU A 122 12.13 9.96 1.18
C GLU A 122 11.10 9.18 2.01
N CYS A 123 9.87 9.69 2.09
CA CYS A 123 8.75 8.97 2.66
C CYS A 123 8.49 7.64 1.94
N LYS A 124 8.54 7.61 0.60
CA LYS A 124 8.37 6.40 -0.23
C LYS A 124 9.46 5.37 0.06
N LYS A 125 10.73 5.79 0.05
CA LYS A 125 11.86 4.93 0.44
C LYS A 125 11.63 4.33 1.81
N ARG A 126 11.32 5.17 2.81
CA ARG A 126 11.13 4.73 4.19
C ARG A 126 10.06 3.64 4.29
N LEU A 127 8.88 3.87 3.71
CA LEU A 127 7.77 2.92 3.80
C LEU A 127 8.08 1.59 3.11
N ILE A 128 8.62 1.61 1.90
CA ILE A 128 8.95 0.37 1.18
C ILE A 128 10.07 -0.39 1.91
N CYS A 129 11.06 0.34 2.42
CA CYS A 129 12.13 -0.20 3.25
C CYS A 129 11.64 -0.89 4.51
N ASP A 130 10.71 -0.26 5.23
CA ASP A 130 10.12 -0.83 6.44
C ASP A 130 9.39 -2.14 6.11
N CYS A 131 8.69 -2.19 4.96
CA CYS A 131 8.06 -3.43 4.49
C CYS A 131 9.07 -4.54 4.17
N LYS A 132 10.25 -4.21 3.59
CA LYS A 132 11.29 -5.21 3.31
C LYS A 132 12.09 -5.61 4.56
N SER A 133 12.11 -4.80 5.60
CA SER A 133 12.98 -5.01 6.77
C SER A 133 12.30 -5.83 7.89
N GLY A 134 12.06 -7.12 7.66
CA GLY A 134 11.52 -8.01 8.71
C GLY A 134 12.52 -8.39 9.81
N ARG A 135 13.83 -8.26 9.55
CA ARG A 135 14.91 -8.52 10.50
C ARG A 135 15.55 -7.20 10.94
N SER A 136 15.60 -6.97 12.26
CA SER A 136 16.20 -5.77 12.84
C SER A 136 17.68 -5.65 12.46
N HIS A 137 18.15 -4.42 12.26
CA HIS A 137 19.53 -4.08 11.89
C HIS A 137 20.00 -4.49 10.48
N ASP A 138 19.15 -5.12 9.65
CA ASP A 138 19.49 -5.51 8.28
C ASP A 138 18.94 -4.61 7.18
N ARG A 139 18.35 -3.47 7.57
CA ARG A 139 17.74 -2.51 6.64
C ARG A 139 18.65 -2.20 5.46
N LYS A 140 19.94 -1.99 5.70
CA LYS A 140 20.94 -1.66 4.67
C LYS A 140 21.01 -2.69 3.54
N HIS A 141 20.82 -3.97 3.84
CA HIS A 141 20.89 -5.04 2.85
C HIS A 141 19.63 -5.10 1.98
N PHE A 142 18.46 -4.82 2.55
CA PHE A 142 17.19 -4.93 1.83
C PHE A 142 16.74 -3.64 1.14
N CYS A 143 17.31 -2.50 1.56
CA CYS A 143 16.95 -1.16 1.07
C CYS A 143 17.82 -0.61 -0.04
N ALA A 144 19.05 -1.08 -0.21
CA ALA A 144 20.00 -0.50 -1.16
C ALA A 144 19.43 -0.40 -2.59
N ASP A 145 18.72 -1.45 -3.04
CA ASP A 145 18.08 -1.48 -4.36
C ASP A 145 16.85 -0.57 -4.46
N VAL A 146 16.13 -0.37 -3.36
CA VAL A 146 14.95 0.51 -3.31
C VAL A 146 15.42 1.97 -3.34
N GLU A 147 16.41 2.30 -2.52
CA GLU A 147 17.02 3.63 -2.44
C GLU A 147 17.60 4.04 -3.78
N SER A 148 18.42 3.18 -4.40
CA SER A 148 19.04 3.47 -5.70
C SER A 148 18.01 3.75 -6.80
N LYS A 149 16.95 2.92 -6.92
CA LYS A 149 15.90 3.12 -7.93
C LYS A 149 15.13 4.43 -7.73
N ILE A 150 14.75 4.73 -6.50
CA ILE A 150 13.99 5.96 -6.19
C ILE A 150 14.87 7.20 -6.39
N ASP A 151 16.16 7.12 -6.04
CA ASP A 151 17.12 8.20 -6.26
C ASP A 151 17.38 8.45 -7.75
N GLU A 152 17.48 7.39 -8.56
CA GLU A 152 17.59 7.52 -10.01
C GLU A 152 16.35 8.16 -10.65
N GLU A 153 15.15 7.77 -10.22
CA GLU A 153 13.89 8.34 -10.71
C GLU A 153 13.75 9.82 -10.32
N SER A 154 14.01 10.13 -9.05
CA SER A 154 14.07 11.51 -8.55
C SER A 154 15.13 12.31 -9.31
N SER A 155 16.25 11.66 -9.66
CA SER A 155 17.34 12.26 -10.41
C SER A 155 16.92 12.71 -11.82
N LYS A 156 16.23 11.81 -12.51
CA LYS A 156 15.66 12.08 -13.85
C LYS A 156 14.59 13.17 -13.77
N SER A 157 13.76 13.16 -12.74
CA SER A 157 12.71 14.16 -12.51
C SER A 157 13.29 15.56 -12.33
N TRP A 158 14.29 15.75 -11.46
CA TRP A 158 14.92 17.07 -11.30
C TRP A 158 15.63 17.50 -12.58
N LYS A 159 16.40 16.63 -13.24
CA LYS A 159 17.05 16.96 -14.51
C LYS A 159 16.04 17.46 -15.53
N SER A 160 14.93 16.75 -15.71
CA SER A 160 13.83 17.17 -16.60
C SER A 160 13.26 18.53 -16.22
N TRP A 161 13.00 18.77 -14.92
CA TRP A 161 12.52 20.07 -14.44
C TRP A 161 13.54 21.20 -14.70
N PHE A 162 14.83 20.98 -14.43
CA PHE A 162 15.89 21.97 -14.72
C PHE A 162 16.00 22.25 -16.21
N TYR A 163 15.97 21.22 -17.06
CA TYR A 163 16.01 21.41 -18.52
C TYR A 163 14.75 22.10 -19.03
N ARG A 164 13.57 21.80 -18.49
CA ARG A 164 12.33 22.53 -18.78
C ARG A 164 12.41 23.99 -18.34
N GLY A 165 13.02 24.27 -17.19
CA GLY A 165 13.27 25.64 -16.72
C GLY A 165 14.19 26.43 -17.66
N LEU A 166 15.16 25.76 -18.29
CA LEU A 166 16.03 26.36 -19.31
C LEU A 166 15.34 26.51 -20.67
N THR A 167 14.42 25.62 -21.05
CA THR A 167 13.68 25.71 -22.33
C THR A 167 12.44 26.59 -22.25
N ASN A 168 11.87 26.84 -21.07
CA ASN A 168 10.71 27.71 -20.84
C ASN A 168 11.01 29.21 -20.98
N SER A 169 12.21 29.57 -21.43
CA SER A 169 12.54 30.95 -21.81
C SER A 169 12.13 31.31 -23.25
N ALA A 170 11.34 30.47 -23.93
CA ALA A 170 10.80 30.74 -25.26
C ALA A 170 9.31 30.31 -25.39
N GLU A 171 8.44 31.33 -25.39
CA GLU A 171 7.11 31.46 -26.02
C GLU A 171 5.88 30.57 -25.66
N ASP A 172 4.91 31.28 -25.05
CA ASP A 172 3.47 31.48 -25.35
C ASP A 172 2.38 30.37 -25.23
N ARG A 173 1.19 30.86 -24.83
CA ARG A 173 -0.03 30.21 -24.29
C ARG A 173 -0.85 29.43 -25.33
N THR A 174 -1.62 28.42 -24.88
CA THR A 174 -3.12 28.40 -24.92
C THR A 174 -3.76 27.05 -24.45
N GLU A 175 -4.76 27.18 -23.56
CA GLU A 175 -6.07 26.48 -23.36
C GLU A 175 -6.30 24.94 -23.30
N ILE A 176 -7.33 24.58 -22.49
CA ILE A 176 -7.90 23.26 -22.09
C ILE A 176 -9.12 22.90 -22.99
N PRO A 177 -9.59 21.62 -23.15
CA PRO A 177 -10.66 21.05 -22.29
C PRO A 177 -10.65 19.50 -22.08
N ALA A 178 -11.70 18.99 -21.42
CA ALA A 178 -11.88 17.76 -20.62
C ALA A 178 -12.46 16.48 -21.30
N SER A 179 -12.45 15.33 -20.58
CA SER A 179 -13.42 14.17 -20.53
C SER A 179 -12.71 12.94 -19.90
N GLY A 180 -13.27 11.91 -19.25
CA GLY A 180 -14.62 11.45 -18.89
C GLY A 180 -14.57 9.91 -18.59
N GLU A 181 -14.79 9.53 -17.31
CA GLU A 181 -15.51 8.36 -16.71
C GLU A 181 -15.47 6.91 -17.30
N GLN A 182 -15.20 5.88 -16.45
CA GLN A 182 -16.16 4.83 -15.98
C GLN A 182 -15.50 3.57 -15.36
N THR A 183 -16.13 3.09 -14.28
CA THR A 183 -15.84 1.91 -13.44
C THR A 183 -16.76 0.73 -13.79
N THR A 184 -16.32 -0.51 -13.55
CA THR A 184 -17.21 -1.68 -13.40
C THR A 184 -16.81 -2.52 -12.19
N THR A 185 -17.83 -3.01 -11.48
CA THR A 185 -17.77 -3.85 -10.28
C THR A 185 -18.43 -5.19 -10.58
N GLU A 186 -17.85 -6.30 -10.12
CA GLU A 186 -18.53 -7.60 -10.02
C GLU A 186 -18.34 -8.25 -8.63
N PHE A 187 -19.35 -9.05 -8.31
CA PHE A 187 -19.77 -9.60 -7.01
C PHE A 187 -18.93 -10.79 -6.52
N TRP A 188 -18.90 -11.00 -5.20
CA TRP A 188 -18.35 -12.19 -4.52
C TRP A 188 -19.43 -12.94 -3.72
N ALA A 189 -19.28 -14.28 -3.65
CA ALA A 189 -20.00 -15.20 -2.78
C ALA A 189 -19.15 -15.54 -1.52
N PRO A 190 -19.73 -16.17 -0.47
CA PRO A 190 -19.22 -16.10 0.91
C PRO A 190 -18.11 -17.11 1.23
N ILE A 191 -17.12 -16.70 2.04
CA ILE A 191 -16.02 -17.53 2.57
C ILE A 191 -15.78 -17.14 4.03
N ASP A 192 -15.39 -18.12 4.85
CA ASP A 192 -15.19 -18.03 6.29
C ASP A 192 -14.18 -16.96 6.73
N LEU A 193 -14.51 -16.32 7.84
CA LEU A 193 -14.05 -15.00 8.26
C LEU A 193 -13.26 -15.07 9.56
N VAL A 194 -12.01 -14.58 9.58
CA VAL A 194 -11.22 -14.45 10.81
C VAL A 194 -10.84 -12.98 11.02
N VAL A 195 -11.39 -12.35 12.06
CA VAL A 195 -11.06 -10.97 12.45
C VAL A 195 -9.87 -10.97 13.39
N VAL A 196 -8.79 -10.29 13.03
CA VAL A 196 -7.61 -10.12 13.91
C VAL A 196 -7.29 -8.64 14.06
N ASN A 197 -7.57 -8.10 15.24
CA ASN A 197 -7.11 -6.77 15.65
C ASN A 197 -5.84 -6.94 16.47
N ILE A 198 -4.70 -6.51 15.92
CA ILE A 198 -3.47 -6.31 16.70
C ILE A 198 -3.51 -4.85 17.14
N GLY A 199 -4.09 -4.62 18.32
CA GLY A 199 -4.15 -3.30 18.95
C GLY A 199 -2.76 -2.87 19.43
N GLY A 200 -2.35 -1.67 19.00
CA GLY A 200 -1.32 -0.84 19.60
C GLY A 200 -1.89 0.55 19.85
#